data_AF-A0A524FJ67-F1
#
_entry.id   AF-A0A524FJ67-F1
#
_cell.length_a   1.000
_cell.length_b   1.000
_cell.length_c   1.000
_cell.angle_alpha   90.00
_cell.angle_beta   90.00
_cell.angle_gamma   90.00
#
_symmetry.space_group_name_H-M   'P 1'
#
loop_
_entity.id
_entity.type
_entity.pdbx_description
1 polymer ?
#
loop_
_entity_poly.entity_id
_entity_poly.type
_entity_poly.pdbx_seq_one_letter_code
_entity_poly.pdbx_strand_id
1 'polypeptide(L)'
;MSSIIKVPQLEVLRLKIVDAIRFSEKYWMIYRERTFGIATILDLIYKRLYIEILFFTNEDVIKRGVPLIKIYTPTETEFDFIEIIVEPDIDKDGLVSPKKIIERVNKLIKKELESHLAILDNEIQLIDEHFENSPVVGNPYFRKIRIYLPDLIIKFKINLEKYPLEPKLMEKNQIIIEKYIKTYIERFKEILREKFKGTLRQKVKRVTAFMENISINTDVIKSWDAENPPHIFQIIKSLFNLKGGTQHLVVNNISSGEDIKDITFNIHRGQSIGILYNLESSREFRSNTQIVKLFNIIAGSQLIDSGTIKLFGRHIQLATNDELKKIVITSHLLDERILNMSIKKAVHYNIKIKPKWKIRKRALSTKAKFAGIFSKIDEIISLPPKYKTKKSFINSALEVTGLLNRKKEKVSTLSNIDRLLLSISRELLKSPDIIMFSVPPGELERIQGENFNDFMNKIKKKFHVILIIHGRKNIVSNCDKILMVSGKTAELGTVNDFISKIPHFGEIITIELNNPDIDALKKMLEIKSATFITERVNEKYKIFSRKNPDQLIIKLMEIVGPYIYNYKKYKASMHEYLEFFNLT
;
A
#
# COMPACT_ATOMS: atom_id res chain seq x y z
N MET A 1 29.36 -59.98 37.31
CA MET A 1 29.49 -58.60 36.82
C MET A 1 28.77 -58.50 35.49
N SER A 2 27.89 -57.51 35.40
CA SER A 2 26.79 -57.37 34.42
C SER A 2 27.24 -57.29 32.96
N SER A 3 26.85 -58.28 32.15
CA SER A 3 26.74 -58.09 30.69
C SER A 3 25.47 -57.29 30.41
N ILE A 4 25.59 -55.97 30.50
CA ILE A 4 24.57 -55.04 30.02
C ILE A 4 24.37 -55.36 28.54
N ILE A 5 23.19 -55.89 28.20
CA ILE A 5 22.78 -56.13 26.82
C ILE A 5 22.89 -54.77 26.12
N LYS A 6 23.89 -54.60 25.25
CA LYS A 6 24.00 -53.40 24.41
C LYS A 6 22.77 -53.40 23.51
N VAL A 7 21.81 -52.55 23.84
CA VAL A 7 20.67 -52.27 22.98
C VAL A 7 21.22 -51.93 21.59
N PRO A 8 20.78 -52.62 20.52
CA PRO A 8 21.24 -52.32 19.17
C PRO A 8 21.11 -50.83 18.89
N GLN A 9 22.11 -50.19 18.26
CA GLN A 9 22.07 -48.74 17.95
C GLN A 9 20.77 -48.34 17.23
N LEU A 10 20.24 -49.23 16.38
CA LEU A 10 18.96 -49.08 15.71
C LEU A 10 17.77 -48.94 16.67
N GLU A 11 17.77 -49.66 17.79
CA GLU A 11 16.68 -49.59 18.78
C GLU A 11 16.77 -48.31 19.62
N VAL A 12 17.99 -47.84 19.94
CA VAL A 12 18.19 -46.52 20.57
C VAL A 12 17.72 -45.40 19.63
N LEU A 13 18.07 -45.49 18.35
CA LEU A 13 17.63 -44.53 17.33
C LEU A 13 16.12 -44.58 17.13
N ARG A 14 15.51 -45.77 17.15
CA ARG A 14 14.06 -45.98 17.09
C ARG A 14 13.35 -45.26 18.24
N LEU A 15 13.83 -45.42 19.47
CA LEU A 15 13.26 -44.74 20.64
C LEU A 15 13.37 -43.21 20.50
N LYS A 16 14.52 -42.70 20.06
CA LYS A 16 14.71 -41.25 19.79
C LYS A 16 13.77 -40.72 18.71
N ILE A 17 13.51 -41.51 17.66
CA ILE A 17 12.57 -41.15 16.60
C ILE A 17 11.14 -41.10 17.15
N VAL A 18 10.74 -42.09 17.95
CA VAL A 18 9.41 -42.13 18.60
C VAL A 18 9.22 -40.91 19.50
N ASP A 19 10.23 -40.54 20.29
CA ASP A 19 10.18 -39.36 21.14
C ASP A 19 10.13 -38.06 20.33
N ALA A 20 10.87 -37.98 19.22
CA ALA A 20 10.83 -36.82 18.32
C ALA A 20 9.49 -36.69 17.58
N ILE A 21 8.85 -37.79 17.21
CA ILE A 21 7.49 -37.81 16.65
C ILE A 21 6.47 -37.34 17.68
N ARG A 22 6.57 -37.79 18.94
CA ARG A 22 5.71 -37.30 20.03
C ARG A 22 5.85 -35.80 20.26
N PHE A 23 7.04 -35.25 20.00
CA PHE A 23 7.30 -33.81 20.05
C PHE A 23 6.67 -33.05 18.87
N SER A 24 6.45 -33.70 17.73
CA SER A 24 5.91 -33.07 16.52
C SER A 24 4.78 -33.91 15.92
N GLU A 25 3.53 -33.56 16.24
CA GLU A 25 2.30 -34.20 15.72
C GLU A 25 2.17 -34.25 14.19
N LYS A 26 3.12 -33.63 13.46
CA LYS A 26 3.15 -33.52 12.01
C LYS A 26 3.96 -34.62 11.32
N TYR A 27 4.69 -35.44 12.07
CA TYR A 27 5.58 -36.47 11.52
C TYR A 27 5.07 -37.87 11.90
N TRP A 28 5.34 -38.85 11.05
CA TRP A 28 5.11 -40.26 11.36
C TRP A 28 6.33 -41.10 11.02
N MET A 29 6.41 -42.26 11.66
CA MET A 29 7.50 -43.20 11.44
C MET A 29 7.29 -43.94 10.12
N ILE A 30 8.38 -44.14 9.40
CA ILE A 30 8.43 -45.02 8.24
C ILE A 30 9.52 -46.07 8.45
N TYR A 31 9.31 -47.25 7.89
CA TYR A 31 10.26 -48.36 7.94
C TYR A 31 10.48 -48.91 6.54
N ARG A 32 11.74 -48.96 6.11
CA ARG A 32 12.11 -49.46 4.78
C ARG A 32 13.47 -50.16 4.85
N GLU A 33 13.56 -51.38 4.31
CA GLU A 33 14.85 -52.07 4.08
C GLU A 33 15.80 -52.08 5.30
N ARG A 34 15.26 -52.31 6.51
CA ARG A 34 16.00 -52.28 7.80
C ARG A 34 16.48 -50.90 8.26
N THR A 35 15.90 -49.82 7.72
CA THR A 35 16.13 -48.44 8.14
C THR A 35 14.86 -47.82 8.71
N PHE A 36 15.04 -46.92 9.68
CA PHE A 36 13.95 -46.16 10.30
C PHE A 36 14.02 -44.72 9.82
N GLY A 37 12.86 -44.13 9.54
CA GLY A 37 12.75 -42.75 9.07
C GLY A 37 11.58 -42.04 9.71
N ILE A 38 11.51 -40.74 9.44
CA ILE A 38 10.30 -39.96 9.63
C ILE A 38 9.84 -39.40 8.29
N ALA A 39 8.53 -39.29 8.14
CA ALA A 39 7.94 -38.58 7.02
C ALA A 39 6.94 -37.55 7.53
N THR A 40 6.77 -36.47 6.77
CA THR A 40 5.71 -35.49 6.99
C THR A 40 5.11 -35.07 5.65
N ILE A 41 3.80 -34.76 5.68
CA ILE A 41 3.13 -34.08 4.58
C ILE A 41 2.92 -32.63 5.01
N LEU A 42 3.55 -31.72 4.27
CA LEU A 42 3.26 -30.31 4.35
C LEU A 42 2.09 -30.01 3.42
N ASP A 43 0.91 -29.86 4.02
CA ASP A 43 -0.31 -29.45 3.31
C ASP A 43 -0.29 -27.91 3.20
N LEU A 44 0.33 -27.40 2.13
CA LEU A 44 0.21 -25.99 1.77
C LEU A 44 -1.09 -25.80 1.00
N ILE A 45 -1.68 -24.61 1.12
CA ILE A 45 -2.93 -24.22 0.45
C ILE A 45 -2.92 -24.55 -1.06
N TYR A 46 -1.74 -24.57 -1.67
CA TYR A 46 -1.54 -24.78 -3.11
C TYR A 46 -0.70 -26.01 -3.50
N LYS A 47 -0.09 -26.74 -2.54
CA LYS A 47 0.79 -27.89 -2.84
C LYS A 47 0.90 -28.81 -1.63
N ARG A 48 0.91 -30.12 -1.87
CA ARG A 48 1.30 -31.12 -0.87
C ARG A 48 2.76 -31.46 -1.09
N LEU A 49 3.59 -31.23 -0.08
CA LEU A 49 4.99 -31.62 -0.10
C LEU A 49 5.14 -32.87 0.77
N TYR A 50 5.78 -33.90 0.22
CA TYR A 50 6.10 -35.11 0.97
C TYR A 50 7.59 -35.07 1.31
N ILE A 51 7.89 -34.95 2.60
CA ILE A 51 9.26 -34.87 3.10
C ILE A 51 9.56 -36.19 3.80
N GLU A 52 10.58 -36.90 3.32
CA GLU A 52 11.06 -38.15 3.87
C GLU A 52 12.48 -37.94 4.43
N ILE A 53 12.70 -38.31 5.68
CA ILE A 53 14.00 -38.24 6.33
C ILE A 53 14.34 -39.65 6.79
N LEU A 54 15.40 -40.22 6.22
CA LEU A 54 15.83 -41.57 6.49
C LEU A 54 17.03 -41.52 7.44
N PHE A 55 16.96 -42.26 8.55
CA PHE A 55 18.05 -42.36 9.49
C PHE A 55 18.81 -43.68 9.27
N PHE A 56 20.12 -43.55 9.17
CA PHE A 56 21.04 -44.66 8.97
C PHE A 56 21.97 -44.78 10.18
N THR A 57 22.54 -45.97 10.40
CA THR A 57 23.57 -46.14 11.43
C THR A 57 24.82 -45.31 11.06
N ASN A 58 25.63 -44.92 12.05
CA ASN A 58 26.87 -44.19 11.78
C ASN A 58 27.78 -44.94 10.79
N GLU A 59 27.80 -46.28 10.86
CA GLU A 59 28.55 -47.14 9.95
C GLU A 59 28.02 -47.05 8.49
N ASP A 60 26.70 -47.02 8.30
CA ASP A 60 26.09 -46.88 6.97
C ASP A 60 26.28 -45.48 6.38
N VAL A 61 26.16 -44.42 7.20
CA VAL A 61 26.41 -43.03 6.77
C VAL A 61 27.86 -42.87 6.29
N ILE A 62 28.82 -43.40 7.07
CA ILE A 62 30.26 -43.30 6.77
C ILE A 62 30.67 -44.19 5.57
N LYS A 63 30.14 -45.42 5.46
CA LYS A 63 30.53 -46.36 4.39
C LYS A 63 29.82 -46.13 3.05
N ARG A 64 28.59 -45.64 3.05
CA ARG A 64 27.74 -45.60 1.85
C ARG A 64 27.42 -44.18 1.36
N GLY A 65 27.84 -43.14 2.07
CA GLY A 65 27.60 -41.74 1.68
C GLY A 65 26.12 -41.42 1.48
N VAL A 66 25.24 -42.01 2.32
CA VAL A 66 23.79 -41.99 2.07
C VAL A 66 23.19 -40.63 2.44
N PRO A 67 22.40 -39.99 1.56
CA PRO A 67 21.71 -38.76 1.90
C PRO A 67 20.67 -39.02 3.00
N LEU A 68 20.72 -38.19 4.05
CA LEU A 68 19.84 -38.28 5.23
C LEU A 68 18.42 -37.76 4.97
N ILE A 69 18.23 -36.93 3.93
CA ILE A 69 16.93 -36.33 3.59
C ILE A 69 16.61 -36.58 2.11
N LYS A 70 15.37 -36.98 1.83
CA LYS A 70 14.76 -37.04 0.50
C LYS A 70 13.45 -36.27 0.49
N ILE A 71 13.35 -35.27 -0.39
CA ILE A 71 12.13 -34.45 -0.50
C ILE A 71 11.48 -34.74 -1.84
N TYR A 72 10.24 -35.21 -1.78
CA TYR A 72 9.44 -35.49 -2.97
C TYR A 72 8.43 -34.36 -3.16
N THR A 73 8.58 -33.65 -4.28
CA THR A 73 7.63 -32.61 -4.68
C THR A 73 6.81 -33.10 -5.87
N PRO A 74 5.48 -32.90 -5.89
CA PRO A 74 4.72 -33.09 -7.10
C PRO A 74 5.08 -31.95 -8.07
N THR A 75 5.82 -32.29 -9.14
CA THR A 75 6.27 -31.47 -10.28
C THR A 75 7.34 -30.38 -10.02
N GLU A 76 8.42 -30.49 -10.83
CA GLU A 76 9.43 -29.52 -11.33
C GLU A 76 9.73 -28.29 -10.47
N THR A 77 10.05 -28.51 -9.19
CA THR A 77 10.82 -27.55 -8.42
C THR A 77 11.70 -28.38 -7.51
N GLU A 78 12.95 -28.60 -7.95
CA GLU A 78 13.98 -29.11 -7.05
C GLU A 78 14.24 -27.99 -6.06
N PHE A 79 13.77 -28.17 -4.83
CA PHE A 79 14.24 -27.32 -3.75
C PHE A 79 15.70 -27.66 -3.55
N ASP A 80 16.56 -26.70 -3.87
CA ASP A 80 17.98 -26.87 -3.70
C ASP A 80 18.35 -26.73 -2.22
N PHE A 81 18.16 -27.83 -1.50
CA PHE A 81 18.60 -27.97 -0.12
C PHE A 81 20.08 -28.38 -0.04
N ILE A 82 20.93 -28.02 -1.03
CA ILE A 82 22.37 -28.36 -1.08
C ILE A 82 23.12 -28.06 0.23
N GLU A 83 22.65 -27.13 1.07
CA GLU A 83 23.25 -26.88 2.40
C GLU A 83 22.93 -27.92 3.49
N ILE A 84 22.04 -28.88 3.25
CA ILE A 84 21.33 -29.56 4.34
C ILE A 84 21.80 -30.99 4.48
N ILE A 85 22.78 -31.08 5.39
CA ILE A 85 23.31 -32.26 6.07
C ILE A 85 24.50 -32.90 5.35
N VAL A 86 25.57 -32.11 5.23
CA VAL A 86 26.92 -32.69 5.15
C VAL A 86 27.34 -33.26 6.52
N GLU A 87 26.79 -32.74 7.63
CA GLU A 87 27.04 -33.25 8.98
C GLU A 87 25.71 -33.42 9.76
N PRO A 88 25.33 -34.65 10.17
CA PRO A 88 24.15 -34.87 10.99
C PRO A 88 24.32 -34.22 12.36
N ASP A 89 23.25 -33.60 12.87
CA ASP A 89 23.21 -33.15 14.26
C ASP A 89 23.31 -34.36 15.18
N ILE A 90 24.36 -34.44 15.99
CA ILE A 90 24.63 -35.55 16.92
C ILE A 90 24.28 -35.13 18.36
N ASP A 91 23.76 -36.08 19.15
CA ASP A 91 23.54 -35.93 20.58
C ASP A 91 24.79 -36.32 21.39
N LYS A 92 24.77 -36.07 22.71
CA LYS A 92 25.91 -36.38 23.60
C LYS A 92 26.29 -37.88 23.61
N ASP A 93 25.40 -38.76 23.15
CA ASP A 93 25.61 -40.20 23.04
C ASP A 93 26.25 -40.63 21.69
N GLY A 94 26.63 -39.69 20.84
CA GLY A 94 27.31 -39.96 19.56
C GLY A 94 26.37 -40.44 18.45
N LEU A 95 25.06 -40.43 18.67
CA LEU A 95 24.05 -40.79 17.68
C LEU A 95 23.37 -39.55 17.09
N VAL A 96 22.88 -39.69 15.85
CA VAL A 96 22.06 -38.67 15.19
C VAL A 96 20.88 -38.28 16.08
N SER A 97 20.55 -37.00 16.11
CA SER A 97 19.45 -36.39 16.86
C SER A 97 18.27 -36.11 15.92
N PRO A 98 17.23 -36.96 15.90
CA PRO A 98 16.04 -36.72 15.09
C PRO A 98 15.35 -35.40 15.42
N LYS A 99 15.34 -35.00 16.71
CA LYS A 99 14.70 -33.76 17.17
C LYS A 99 15.35 -32.50 16.55
N LYS A 100 16.67 -32.35 16.67
CA LYS A 100 17.42 -31.24 16.06
C LYS A 100 17.26 -31.18 14.54
N ILE A 101 17.24 -32.34 13.87
CA ILE A 101 17.00 -32.43 12.43
C ILE A 101 15.60 -31.93 12.07
N ILE A 102 14.56 -32.35 12.80
CA ILE A 102 13.19 -31.83 12.62
C ILE A 102 13.14 -30.31 12.81
N GLU A 103 13.80 -29.79 13.85
CA GLU A 103 13.85 -28.34 14.13
C GLU A 103 14.55 -27.57 13.00
N ARG A 104 15.67 -28.09 12.50
CA ARG A 104 16.42 -27.50 11.38
C ARG A 104 15.58 -27.50 10.10
N VAL A 105 14.96 -28.63 9.76
CA VAL A 105 14.07 -28.76 8.59
C VAL A 105 12.90 -27.79 8.68
N ASN A 106 12.23 -27.71 9.84
CA ASN A 106 11.16 -26.74 10.06
C ASN A 106 11.63 -25.28 9.88
N LYS A 107 12.84 -24.95 10.35
CA LYS A 107 13.44 -23.61 10.18
C LYS A 107 13.71 -23.29 8.71
N LEU A 108 14.19 -24.25 7.94
CA LEU A 108 14.47 -24.09 6.51
C LEU A 108 13.18 -23.91 5.71
N ILE A 109 12.17 -24.74 5.96
CA ILE A 109 10.82 -24.58 5.38
C ILE A 109 10.27 -23.18 5.68
N LYS A 110 10.41 -22.72 6.94
CA LYS A 110 9.95 -21.38 7.33
C LYS A 110 10.69 -20.27 6.57
N LYS A 111 12.02 -20.33 6.52
CA LYS A 111 12.87 -19.33 5.81
C LYS A 111 12.50 -19.24 4.32
N GLU A 112 12.27 -20.38 3.70
CA GLU A 112 11.87 -20.48 2.29
C GLU A 112 10.48 -19.85 2.05
N LEU A 113 9.51 -20.18 2.90
CA LEU A 113 8.16 -19.58 2.83
C LEU A 113 8.19 -18.06 3.06
N GLU A 114 9.00 -17.59 4.00
CA GLU A 114 9.18 -16.16 4.27
C GLU A 114 9.79 -15.43 3.06
N SER A 115 10.75 -16.03 2.36
CA SER A 115 11.35 -15.48 1.14
C SER A 115 10.31 -15.35 0.02
N HIS A 116 9.53 -16.40 -0.25
CA HIS A 116 8.46 -16.35 -1.26
C HIS A 116 7.35 -15.35 -0.95
N LEU A 117 6.99 -15.20 0.33
CA LEU A 117 6.03 -14.18 0.76
C LEU A 117 6.58 -12.77 0.57
N ALA A 118 7.86 -12.54 0.86
CA ALA A 118 8.51 -11.24 0.66
C ALA A 118 8.56 -10.84 -0.82
N ILE A 119 8.84 -11.80 -1.72
CA ILE A 119 8.78 -11.57 -3.17
C ILE A 119 7.36 -11.21 -3.59
N LEU A 120 6.35 -11.99 -3.19
CA LEU A 120 4.94 -11.73 -3.49
C LEU A 120 4.50 -10.34 -3.01
N ASP A 121 4.87 -9.95 -1.79
CA ASP A 121 4.51 -8.65 -1.21
C ASP A 121 5.11 -7.50 -2.03
N ASN A 122 6.38 -7.63 -2.45
CA ASN A 122 7.02 -6.67 -3.36
C ASN A 122 6.31 -6.62 -4.71
N GLU A 123 5.90 -7.77 -5.27
CA GLU A 123 5.20 -7.79 -6.54
C GLU A 123 3.81 -7.15 -6.47
N ILE A 124 3.08 -7.41 -5.38
CA ILE A 124 1.79 -6.80 -5.09
C ILE A 124 1.95 -5.29 -4.96
N GLN A 125 3.01 -4.82 -4.29
CA GLN A 125 3.30 -3.40 -4.16
C GLN A 125 3.50 -2.76 -5.54
N LEU A 126 4.32 -3.35 -6.40
CA LEU A 126 4.56 -2.84 -7.76
C LEU A 126 3.27 -2.80 -8.60
N ILE A 127 2.40 -3.79 -8.45
CA ILE A 127 1.07 -3.81 -9.07
C ILE A 127 0.20 -2.67 -8.53
N ASP A 128 0.15 -2.47 -7.21
CA ASP A 128 -0.62 -1.42 -6.52
C ASP A 128 -0.12 0.00 -6.84
N GLU A 129 1.16 0.17 -7.14
CA GLU A 129 1.78 1.44 -7.57
C GLU A 129 1.44 1.85 -9.01
N HIS A 130 1.20 0.88 -9.89
CA HIS A 130 1.04 1.12 -11.33
C HIS A 130 -0.38 0.93 -11.86
N PHE A 131 -1.23 0.19 -11.15
CA PHE A 131 -2.58 -0.19 -11.60
C PHE A 131 -3.63 0.01 -10.50
N GLU A 132 -4.92 0.21 -10.85
CA GLU A 132 -5.98 0.27 -9.83
C GLU A 132 -6.40 -1.15 -9.46
N ASN A 133 -5.86 -1.66 -8.34
CA ASN A 133 -6.18 -3.02 -7.88
C ASN A 133 -7.04 -3.00 -6.64
N SER A 134 -8.12 -3.77 -6.62
CA SER A 134 -8.93 -3.95 -5.42
C SER A 134 -8.84 -5.40 -4.95
N PRO A 135 -8.55 -5.68 -3.67
CA PRO A 135 -8.67 -7.02 -3.14
C PRO A 135 -10.12 -7.49 -3.27
N VAL A 136 -10.30 -8.76 -3.61
CA VAL A 136 -11.64 -9.34 -3.74
C VAL A 136 -12.14 -9.67 -2.34
N VAL A 137 -12.95 -8.81 -1.71
CA VAL A 137 -13.26 -8.88 -0.25
C VAL A 137 -13.49 -10.28 0.36
N GLY A 138 -12.76 -10.68 1.38
CA GLY A 138 -12.86 -12.05 1.90
C GLY A 138 -12.19 -13.12 1.03
N ASN A 139 -11.38 -12.73 0.05
CA ASN A 139 -10.34 -13.57 -0.52
C ASN A 139 -9.05 -12.72 -0.70
N PRO A 140 -8.03 -12.89 0.16
CA PRO A 140 -6.80 -12.10 0.12
C PRO A 140 -5.91 -12.43 -1.08
N TYR A 141 -6.09 -13.60 -1.69
CA TYR A 141 -5.25 -14.09 -2.79
C TYR A 141 -5.78 -13.72 -4.18
N PHE A 142 -6.94 -13.06 -4.27
CA PHE A 142 -7.45 -12.53 -5.55
C PHE A 142 -7.45 -11.01 -5.58
N ARG A 143 -6.96 -10.48 -6.70
CA ARG A 143 -7.05 -9.05 -6.99
C ARG A 143 -7.81 -8.78 -8.27
N LYS A 144 -8.62 -7.72 -8.24
CA LYS A 144 -9.23 -7.12 -9.45
C LYS A 144 -8.34 -5.99 -9.91
N ILE A 145 -7.64 -6.21 -11.01
CA ILE A 145 -6.74 -5.25 -11.64
C ILE A 145 -7.53 -4.42 -12.65
N ARG A 146 -7.33 -3.10 -12.63
CA ARG A 146 -7.86 -2.19 -13.65
C ARG A 146 -6.74 -1.33 -14.19
N ILE A 147 -6.59 -1.39 -15.49
CA ILE A 147 -5.61 -0.64 -16.25
C ILE A 147 -6.36 0.45 -16.99
N TYR A 148 -5.93 1.69 -16.79
CA TYR A 148 -6.48 2.84 -17.49
C TYR A 148 -5.46 3.31 -18.51
N LEU A 149 -5.85 3.25 -19.76
CA LEU A 149 -5.16 3.85 -20.89
C LEU A 149 -5.96 5.08 -21.35
N PRO A 150 -5.32 6.01 -22.10
CA PRO A 150 -5.95 7.25 -22.57
C PRO A 150 -7.35 7.05 -23.15
N ASP A 151 -7.58 5.92 -23.82
CA ASP A 151 -8.83 5.63 -24.54
C ASP A 151 -9.49 4.31 -24.15
N LEU A 152 -9.07 3.68 -23.06
CA LEU A 152 -9.33 2.27 -22.83
C LEU A 152 -9.20 1.93 -21.34
N ILE A 153 -10.19 1.22 -20.76
CA ILE A 153 -10.03 0.58 -19.45
C ILE A 153 -10.05 -0.93 -19.63
N ILE A 154 -9.00 -1.60 -19.19
CA ILE A 154 -8.92 -3.07 -19.13
C ILE A 154 -9.15 -3.49 -17.70
N LYS A 155 -10.09 -4.41 -17.46
CA LYS A 155 -10.38 -4.95 -16.13
C LYS A 155 -10.22 -6.46 -16.18
N PHE A 156 -9.48 -7.03 -15.25
CA PHE A 156 -9.33 -8.47 -15.12
C PHE A 156 -9.07 -8.86 -13.66
N LYS A 157 -9.10 -10.16 -13.38
CA LYS A 157 -8.78 -10.71 -12.06
C LYS A 157 -7.52 -11.54 -12.19
N ILE A 158 -6.69 -11.49 -11.17
CA ILE A 158 -5.53 -12.36 -11.04
C ILE A 158 -5.75 -13.25 -9.81
N ASN A 159 -5.51 -14.55 -9.97
CA ASN A 159 -5.44 -15.50 -8.87
C ASN A 159 -3.98 -15.65 -8.43
N LEU A 160 -3.68 -15.27 -7.19
CA LEU A 160 -2.36 -15.41 -6.57
C LEU A 160 -2.29 -16.61 -5.62
N GLU A 161 -3.33 -17.45 -5.55
CA GLU A 161 -3.37 -18.63 -4.65
C GLU A 161 -2.23 -19.61 -4.93
N LYS A 162 -1.76 -19.68 -6.18
CA LYS A 162 -0.69 -20.61 -6.60
C LYS A 162 0.67 -19.94 -6.77
N TYR A 163 0.81 -18.66 -6.40
CA TYR A 163 2.09 -17.95 -6.49
C TYR A 163 3.17 -18.68 -5.67
N PRO A 164 4.43 -18.83 -6.17
CA PRO A 164 5.05 -18.18 -7.33
C PRO A 164 4.78 -18.83 -8.70
N LEU A 165 4.01 -19.93 -8.77
CA LEU A 165 3.64 -20.53 -10.05
C LEU A 165 2.75 -19.59 -10.87
N GLU A 166 2.70 -19.84 -12.19
CA GLU A 166 1.98 -19.01 -13.16
C GLU A 166 0.60 -18.57 -12.61
N PRO A 167 0.42 -17.26 -12.35
CA PRO A 167 -0.82 -16.77 -11.79
C PRO A 167 -1.89 -16.88 -12.85
N LYS A 168 -2.90 -17.69 -12.59
CA LYS A 168 -3.98 -17.88 -13.54
C LYS A 168 -4.76 -16.58 -13.71
N LEU A 169 -4.59 -15.95 -14.87
CA LEU A 169 -5.56 -15.00 -15.40
C LEU A 169 -6.83 -15.80 -15.62
N MET A 170 -7.93 -15.40 -14.96
CA MET A 170 -9.21 -16.04 -15.24
C MET A 170 -9.52 -15.90 -16.74
N GLU A 171 -10.11 -16.94 -17.34
CA GLU A 171 -10.40 -17.13 -18.77
C GLU A 171 -10.61 -15.84 -19.59
N LYS A 172 -10.21 -15.82 -20.88
CA LYS A 172 -10.33 -14.68 -21.82
C LYS A 172 -11.65 -13.90 -21.72
N ASN A 173 -12.76 -14.58 -21.40
CA ASN A 173 -14.09 -14.01 -21.24
C ASN A 173 -14.26 -13.10 -19.99
N GLN A 174 -13.27 -13.05 -19.09
CA GLN A 174 -13.25 -12.20 -17.89
C GLN A 174 -12.36 -10.97 -18.01
N ILE A 175 -11.67 -10.79 -19.15
CA ILE A 175 -10.92 -9.58 -19.48
C ILE A 175 -11.89 -8.60 -20.17
N ILE A 176 -12.28 -7.55 -19.45
CA ILE A 176 -13.24 -6.55 -19.95
C ILE A 176 -12.46 -5.34 -20.47
N ILE A 177 -12.53 -5.11 -21.77
CA ILE A 177 -11.94 -3.96 -22.48
C ILE A 177 -13.03 -2.92 -22.75
N GLU A 178 -12.95 -1.74 -22.13
CA GLU A 178 -13.88 -0.63 -22.31
C GLU A 178 -13.20 0.53 -23.07
N LYS A 179 -13.45 0.69 -24.37
CA LYS A 179 -12.95 1.83 -25.17
C LYS A 179 -13.75 3.12 -24.92
N TYR A 180 -13.06 4.27 -24.82
CA TYR A 180 -13.62 5.63 -24.70
C TYR A 180 -13.81 6.35 -26.04
N ILE A 181 -13.00 6.06 -27.07
CA ILE A 181 -12.96 6.84 -28.33
C ILE A 181 -14.12 6.57 -29.31
N LYS A 182 -14.76 5.40 -29.24
CA LYS A 182 -15.70 4.97 -30.29
C LYS A 182 -16.89 5.94 -30.46
N THR A 183 -17.32 6.61 -29.39
CA THR A 183 -18.44 7.54 -29.41
C THR A 183 -18.10 8.91 -30.00
N TYR A 184 -16.85 9.35 -29.95
CA TYR A 184 -16.43 10.65 -30.50
C TYR A 184 -16.10 10.53 -31.97
N ILE A 185 -15.41 9.46 -32.39
CA ILE A 185 -15.09 9.19 -33.79
C ILE A 185 -16.35 8.81 -34.58
N GLU A 186 -17.30 8.03 -34.04
CA GLU A 186 -18.55 7.72 -34.76
C GLU A 186 -19.43 8.98 -34.94
N ARG A 187 -19.46 9.87 -33.94
CA ARG A 187 -20.20 11.15 -34.01
C ARG A 187 -19.52 12.16 -34.93
N PHE A 188 -18.19 12.19 -34.95
CA PHE A 188 -17.40 13.00 -35.89
C PHE A 188 -17.48 12.43 -37.32
N LYS A 189 -17.58 11.10 -37.48
CA LYS A 189 -17.86 10.43 -38.75
C LYS A 189 -19.29 10.69 -39.23
N GLU A 190 -20.30 10.78 -38.36
CA GLU A 190 -21.66 11.19 -38.72
C GLU A 190 -21.68 12.64 -39.20
N ILE A 191 -21.03 13.55 -38.46
CA ILE A 191 -20.90 14.97 -38.85
C ILE A 191 -20.15 15.12 -40.17
N LEU A 192 -19.10 14.32 -40.42
CA LEU A 192 -18.36 14.30 -41.69
C LEU A 192 -19.13 13.57 -42.82
N ARG A 193 -19.94 12.54 -42.52
CA ARG A 193 -20.81 11.85 -43.48
C ARG A 193 -21.95 12.76 -43.95
N GLU A 194 -22.47 13.61 -43.08
CA GLU A 194 -23.45 14.64 -43.46
C GLU A 194 -22.80 15.79 -44.25
N LYS A 195 -21.57 16.21 -43.89
CA LYS A 195 -20.89 17.33 -44.56
C LYS A 195 -20.16 16.99 -45.86
N PHE A 196 -19.70 15.76 -46.07
CA PHE A 196 -18.93 15.38 -47.25
C PHE A 196 -19.44 14.06 -47.83
N LYS A 197 -20.42 14.15 -48.72
CA LYS A 197 -20.75 13.07 -49.67
C LYS A 197 -19.61 12.93 -50.68
N GLY A 198 -18.57 12.17 -50.33
CA GLY A 198 -17.49 11.86 -51.26
C GLY A 198 -16.31 11.13 -50.61
N THR A 199 -16.11 9.87 -51.03
CA THR A 199 -14.84 9.11 -50.99
C THR A 199 -14.20 8.75 -49.63
N LEU A 200 -14.89 7.89 -48.86
CA LEU A 200 -14.38 7.24 -47.64
C LEU A 200 -13.73 5.84 -47.85
N ARG A 201 -13.44 5.42 -49.09
CA ARG A 201 -13.12 4.01 -49.41
C ARG A 201 -11.68 3.58 -49.12
N GLN A 202 -10.71 4.49 -49.06
CA GLN A 202 -9.29 4.13 -48.84
C GLN A 202 -8.83 4.16 -47.37
N LYS A 203 -9.52 4.87 -46.46
CA LYS A 203 -9.09 5.01 -45.05
C LYS A 203 -9.64 3.95 -44.09
N VAL A 204 -10.70 3.23 -44.46
CA VAL A 204 -11.28 2.14 -43.63
C VAL A 204 -10.34 0.92 -43.56
N LYS A 205 -9.61 0.61 -44.64
CA LYS A 205 -8.65 -0.52 -44.69
C LYS A 205 -7.52 -0.42 -43.67
N ARG A 206 -7.05 0.79 -43.31
CA ARG A 206 -5.98 0.98 -42.31
C ARG A 206 -6.44 0.72 -40.86
N VAL A 207 -7.74 0.80 -40.59
CA VAL A 207 -8.31 0.65 -39.22
C VAL A 207 -8.60 -0.82 -38.90
N THR A 208 -8.97 -1.62 -39.90
CA THR A 208 -9.17 -3.06 -39.74
C THR A 208 -7.85 -3.78 -39.43
N ALA A 209 -6.75 -3.37 -40.08
CA ALA A 209 -5.41 -3.90 -39.84
C ALA A 209 -4.85 -3.62 -38.42
N PHE A 210 -5.34 -2.59 -37.72
CA PHE A 210 -4.94 -2.31 -36.33
C PHE A 210 -5.75 -3.14 -35.32
N MET A 211 -6.98 -3.54 -35.66
CA MET A 211 -7.83 -4.39 -34.82
C MET A 211 -7.37 -5.85 -34.82
N GLU A 212 -6.72 -6.30 -35.90
CA GLU A 212 -6.06 -7.62 -35.96
C GLU A 212 -4.73 -7.66 -35.18
N ASN A 213 -4.21 -6.51 -34.74
CA ASN A 213 -2.88 -6.37 -34.11
C ASN A 213 -2.90 -6.14 -32.58
N ILE A 214 -4.04 -6.22 -31.88
CA ILE A 214 -4.00 -6.51 -30.42
C ILE A 214 -3.76 -8.01 -30.27
N SER A 215 -2.57 -8.44 -30.70
CA SER A 215 -2.02 -9.73 -30.32
C SER A 215 -1.68 -9.61 -28.84
N ILE A 216 -2.35 -10.41 -28.00
CA ILE A 216 -1.85 -10.67 -26.65
C ILE A 216 -0.44 -11.22 -26.89
N ASN A 217 0.59 -10.44 -26.59
CA ASN A 217 1.95 -10.92 -26.75
C ASN A 217 2.13 -12.03 -25.71
N THR A 218 2.10 -13.28 -26.19
CA THR A 218 2.25 -14.49 -25.39
C THR A 218 3.71 -14.91 -25.27
N ASP A 219 4.65 -14.16 -25.84
CA ASP A 219 6.08 -14.53 -25.86
C ASP A 219 6.63 -14.63 -24.43
N VAL A 220 6.20 -13.73 -23.52
CA VAL A 220 6.55 -13.81 -22.08
C VAL A 220 5.93 -15.03 -21.38
N ILE A 221 4.76 -15.50 -21.84
CA ILE A 221 4.13 -16.73 -21.32
C ILE A 221 4.83 -17.98 -21.88
N LYS A 222 5.29 -17.92 -23.14
CA LYS A 222 5.98 -19.03 -23.81
C LYS A 222 7.40 -19.24 -23.29
N SER A 223 8.04 -18.21 -22.75
CA SER A 223 9.37 -18.27 -22.13
C SER A 223 9.30 -18.31 -20.60
N TRP A 224 8.20 -18.77 -20.02
CA TRP A 224 8.05 -18.88 -18.57
C TRP A 224 9.01 -19.94 -18.03
N ASP A 225 10.06 -19.49 -17.36
CA ASP A 225 10.96 -20.34 -16.61
C ASP A 225 10.35 -20.64 -15.24
N ALA A 226 10.15 -21.93 -14.93
CA ALA A 226 9.61 -22.35 -13.64
C ALA A 226 10.59 -22.08 -12.49
N GLU A 227 11.89 -22.03 -12.77
CA GLU A 227 12.95 -21.77 -11.80
C GLU A 227 13.16 -20.25 -11.58
N ASN A 228 12.81 -19.42 -12.57
CA ASN A 228 12.94 -17.97 -12.48
C ASN A 228 11.76 -17.24 -13.16
N PRO A 229 10.56 -17.25 -12.53
CA PRO A 229 9.36 -16.70 -13.13
C PRO A 229 9.47 -15.18 -13.33
N PRO A 230 9.05 -14.64 -14.48
CA PRO A 230 8.99 -13.20 -14.67
C PRO A 230 7.98 -12.58 -13.70
N HIS A 231 8.32 -11.39 -13.20
CA HIS A 231 7.50 -10.70 -12.21
C HIS A 231 6.07 -10.42 -12.76
N ILE A 232 5.02 -10.57 -11.92
CA ILE A 232 3.60 -10.37 -12.29
C ILE A 232 3.37 -9.03 -13.01
N PHE A 233 3.92 -7.94 -12.48
CA PHE A 233 3.94 -6.64 -13.12
C PHE A 233 4.47 -6.65 -14.57
N GLN A 234 5.58 -7.34 -14.83
CA GLN A 234 6.16 -7.45 -16.17
C GLN A 234 5.25 -8.23 -17.12
N ILE A 235 4.63 -9.31 -16.65
CA ILE A 235 3.62 -10.09 -17.40
C ILE A 235 2.42 -9.21 -17.76
N ILE A 236 1.90 -8.43 -16.82
CA ILE A 236 0.78 -7.51 -17.09
C ILE A 236 1.18 -6.44 -18.11
N LYS A 237 2.40 -5.90 -18.01
CA LYS A 237 2.91 -4.87 -18.92
C LYS A 237 3.07 -5.41 -20.35
N SER A 238 3.59 -6.64 -20.50
CA SER A 238 3.81 -7.29 -21.80
C SER A 238 2.50 -7.71 -22.47
N LEU A 239 1.57 -8.31 -21.73
CA LEU A 239 0.28 -8.81 -22.25
C LEU A 239 -0.57 -7.73 -22.90
N PHE A 240 -0.48 -6.49 -22.42
CA PHE A 240 -1.35 -5.40 -22.86
C PHE A 240 -0.60 -4.30 -23.63
N ASN A 241 0.68 -4.52 -23.99
CA ASN A 241 1.53 -3.60 -24.74
C ASN A 241 1.38 -2.13 -24.29
N LEU A 242 1.42 -1.94 -22.96
CA LEU A 242 1.01 -0.69 -22.32
C LEU A 242 2.13 0.35 -22.38
N LYS A 243 2.09 1.23 -23.38
CA LYS A 243 2.76 2.54 -23.29
C LYS A 243 1.87 3.50 -22.49
N GLY A 244 1.97 3.40 -21.17
CA GLY A 244 1.67 4.45 -20.17
C GLY A 244 0.31 5.16 -20.24
N GLY A 245 -0.66 4.71 -19.44
CA GLY A 245 -1.73 5.56 -18.91
C GLY A 245 -1.56 5.67 -17.40
N THR A 246 -1.43 6.88 -16.87
CA THR A 246 -1.05 7.08 -15.46
C THR A 246 -2.29 7.05 -14.55
N GLN A 247 -2.21 6.41 -13.39
CA GLN A 247 -3.21 6.54 -12.29
C GLN A 247 -2.97 7.78 -11.41
N HIS A 248 -2.25 8.74 -11.97
CA HIS A 248 -1.74 9.87 -11.22
C HIS A 248 -2.59 11.11 -11.44
N LEU A 249 -2.75 11.88 -10.37
CA LEU A 249 -2.86 13.32 -10.50
C LEU A 249 -1.44 13.86 -10.63
N VAL A 250 -1.18 14.57 -11.73
CA VAL A 250 0.10 15.23 -11.99
C VAL A 250 -0.16 16.72 -12.07
N VAL A 251 0.42 17.45 -11.13
CA VAL A 251 0.45 18.90 -11.05
C VAL A 251 1.87 19.31 -11.41
N ASN A 252 2.03 20.12 -12.45
CA ASN A 252 3.36 20.52 -12.95
C ASN A 252 3.45 22.03 -13.12
N ASN A 253 4.34 22.66 -12.36
CA ASN A 253 4.71 24.07 -12.35
C ASN A 253 3.49 25.00 -12.34
N ILE A 254 2.51 24.72 -11.46
CA ILE A 254 1.33 25.56 -11.36
C ILE A 254 1.68 26.85 -10.63
N SER A 255 1.39 27.96 -11.30
CA SER A 255 1.39 29.29 -10.71
C SER A 255 0.06 30.00 -10.93
N SER A 256 -0.39 30.74 -9.92
CA SER A 256 -1.60 31.57 -9.98
C SER A 256 -1.49 32.73 -9.00
N GLY A 257 -1.38 33.94 -9.54
CA GLY A 257 -1.15 35.18 -8.80
C GLY A 257 0.15 35.17 -7.99
N GLU A 258 0.19 35.95 -6.91
CA GLU A 258 1.37 36.02 -6.04
C GLU A 258 1.46 34.89 -5.01
N ASP A 259 0.33 34.22 -4.78
CA ASP A 259 0.06 33.28 -3.69
C ASP A 259 0.47 31.84 -3.97
N ILE A 260 0.38 31.41 -5.23
CA ILE A 260 0.68 30.04 -5.65
C ILE A 260 1.74 30.15 -6.73
N LYS A 261 2.93 29.63 -6.46
CA LYS A 261 4.05 29.63 -7.40
C LYS A 261 4.72 28.27 -7.44
N ASP A 262 4.96 27.81 -8.66
CA ASP A 262 5.76 26.63 -9.00
C ASP A 262 5.39 25.37 -8.22
N ILE A 263 4.09 25.15 -7.99
CA ILE A 263 3.62 23.94 -7.33
C ILE A 263 3.72 22.76 -8.31
N THR A 264 4.53 21.78 -7.94
CA THR A 264 4.71 20.53 -8.68
C THR A 264 4.55 19.34 -7.74
N PHE A 265 3.66 18.43 -8.07
CA PHE A 265 3.58 17.14 -7.40
C PHE A 265 2.91 16.08 -8.26
N ASN A 266 3.20 14.81 -7.94
CA ASN A 266 2.48 13.68 -8.47
C ASN A 266 1.94 12.81 -7.32
N ILE A 267 0.74 12.30 -7.49
CA ILE A 267 0.15 11.39 -6.52
C ILE A 267 -0.72 10.33 -7.19
N HIS A 268 -0.53 9.08 -6.76
CA HIS A 268 -1.27 7.94 -7.28
C HIS A 268 -2.64 7.84 -6.61
N ARG A 269 -3.61 7.29 -7.34
CA ARG A 269 -4.94 6.97 -6.80
C ARG A 269 -4.85 6.01 -5.61
N GLY A 270 -5.53 6.34 -4.51
CA GLY A 270 -5.45 5.54 -3.27
C GLY A 270 -4.32 6.00 -2.33
N GLN A 271 -3.57 7.04 -2.69
CA GLN A 271 -2.65 7.73 -1.79
C GLN A 271 -3.27 9.04 -1.25
N SER A 272 -2.64 9.57 -0.21
CA SER A 272 -2.92 10.87 0.39
C SER A 272 -1.70 11.80 0.34
N ILE A 273 -1.95 13.07 0.06
CA ILE A 273 -0.97 14.15 0.18
C ILE A 273 -1.44 15.10 1.29
N GLY A 274 -0.57 15.36 2.26
CA GLY A 274 -0.82 16.34 3.29
C GLY A 274 -0.19 17.68 2.89
N ILE A 275 -0.90 18.79 3.02
CA ILE A 275 -0.41 20.13 2.69
C ILE A 275 -0.13 20.88 3.98
N LEU A 276 1.14 21.21 4.18
CA LEU A 276 1.62 21.99 5.32
C LEU A 276 2.10 23.35 4.82
N TYR A 277 1.48 24.43 5.28
CA TYR A 277 2.00 25.77 5.08
C TYR A 277 2.94 26.12 6.23
N ASN A 278 4.16 26.52 5.89
CA ASN A 278 5.07 27.14 6.84
C ASN A 278 4.65 28.61 7.01
N LEU A 279 4.28 28.99 8.24
CA LEU A 279 3.76 30.31 8.55
C LEU A 279 4.56 30.96 9.67
N GLU A 280 4.93 32.22 9.47
CA GLU A 280 5.09 33.14 10.60
C GLU A 280 3.70 33.41 11.20
N SER A 281 3.61 33.42 12.53
CA SER A 281 2.38 33.49 13.35
C SER A 281 1.38 34.62 12.99
N SER A 282 1.78 35.63 12.20
CA SER A 282 0.94 36.74 11.76
C SER A 282 0.14 36.49 10.46
N ARG A 283 0.31 35.34 9.77
CA ARG A 283 -0.24 35.10 8.41
C ARG A 283 -1.25 33.97 8.26
N GLU A 284 -1.79 33.43 9.36
CA GLU A 284 -2.69 32.27 9.33
C GLU A 284 -3.95 32.48 8.45
N PHE A 285 -4.49 33.70 8.41
CA PHE A 285 -5.63 34.05 7.54
C PHE A 285 -5.32 33.94 6.03
N ARG A 286 -4.08 34.27 5.60
CA ARG A 286 -3.66 34.14 4.19
C ARG A 286 -3.50 32.68 3.77
N SER A 287 -3.16 31.77 4.69
CA SER A 287 -3.04 30.35 4.35
C SER A 287 -4.37 29.71 3.97
N ASN A 288 -5.46 30.11 4.63
CA ASN A 288 -6.81 29.61 4.34
C ASN A 288 -7.31 30.07 2.97
N THR A 289 -6.97 31.28 2.53
CA THR A 289 -7.29 31.73 1.17
C THR A 289 -6.44 31.03 0.12
N GLN A 290 -5.15 30.79 0.43
CA GLN A 290 -4.22 30.07 -0.45
C GLN A 290 -4.62 28.61 -0.66
N ILE A 291 -4.99 27.89 0.40
CA ILE A 291 -5.42 26.50 0.26
C ILE A 291 -6.74 26.38 -0.50
N VAL A 292 -7.71 27.28 -0.26
CA VAL A 292 -8.97 27.31 -1.01
C VAL A 292 -8.70 27.58 -2.48
N LYS A 293 -7.80 28.52 -2.79
CA LYS A 293 -7.36 28.81 -4.17
C LYS A 293 -6.73 27.58 -4.83
N LEU A 294 -5.81 26.90 -4.14
CA LEU A 294 -5.16 25.69 -4.64
C LEU A 294 -6.16 24.56 -4.89
N PHE A 295 -7.10 24.33 -3.97
CA PHE A 295 -8.15 23.34 -4.14
C PHE A 295 -9.04 23.67 -5.35
N ASN A 296 -9.42 24.93 -5.55
CA ASN A 296 -10.21 25.33 -6.72
C ASN A 296 -9.44 25.18 -8.04
N ILE A 297 -8.14 25.48 -8.04
CA ILE A 297 -7.26 25.22 -9.19
C ILE A 297 -7.23 23.72 -9.51
N ILE A 298 -6.99 22.86 -8.52
CA ILE A 298 -6.98 21.39 -8.71
C ILE A 298 -8.36 20.86 -9.12
N ALA A 299 -9.44 21.52 -8.69
CA ALA A 299 -10.81 21.18 -9.10
C ALA A 299 -11.16 21.68 -10.52
N GLY A 300 -10.30 22.46 -11.15
CA GLY A 300 -10.55 23.08 -12.46
C GLY A 300 -11.61 24.19 -12.42
N SER A 301 -11.96 24.70 -11.24
CA SER A 301 -12.90 25.81 -11.07
C SER A 301 -12.23 27.19 -11.11
N GLN A 302 -10.90 27.23 -11.12
CA GLN A 302 -10.12 28.46 -11.16
C GLN A 302 -9.03 28.39 -12.24
N LEU A 303 -8.77 29.52 -12.88
CA LEU A 303 -7.73 29.65 -13.90
C LEU A 303 -6.33 29.63 -13.28
N ILE A 304 -5.38 29.08 -14.04
CA ILE A 304 -3.95 29.10 -13.75
C ILE A 304 -3.26 30.07 -14.69
N ASP A 305 -2.20 30.72 -14.24
CA ASP A 305 -1.39 31.61 -15.07
C ASP A 305 -0.39 30.78 -15.89
N SER A 306 0.15 29.73 -15.29
CA SER A 306 1.08 28.80 -15.93
C SER A 306 1.00 27.40 -15.32
N GLY A 307 1.60 26.43 -16.02
CA GLY A 307 1.64 25.03 -15.59
C GLY A 307 0.54 24.16 -16.18
N THR A 308 0.50 22.90 -15.74
CA THR A 308 -0.50 21.92 -16.22
C THR A 308 -0.98 21.01 -15.08
N ILE A 309 -2.26 20.66 -15.13
CA ILE A 309 -2.85 19.61 -14.29
C ILE A 309 -3.28 18.49 -15.22
N LYS A 310 -2.78 17.29 -14.99
CA LYS A 310 -3.24 16.07 -15.65
C LYS A 310 -3.88 15.14 -14.63
N LEU A 311 -5.15 14.84 -14.82
CA LEU A 311 -5.85 13.79 -14.09
C LEU A 311 -5.90 12.53 -14.96
N PHE A 312 -5.25 11.47 -14.50
CA PHE A 312 -5.20 10.17 -15.19
C PHE A 312 -4.72 10.27 -16.65
N GLY A 313 -3.69 11.08 -16.86
CA GLY A 313 -3.08 11.34 -18.17
C GLY A 313 -3.79 12.39 -19.02
N ARG A 314 -4.96 12.89 -18.61
CA ARG A 314 -5.72 13.91 -19.36
C ARG A 314 -5.62 15.28 -18.70
N HIS A 315 -5.44 16.32 -19.51
CA HIS A 315 -5.47 17.70 -19.01
C HIS A 315 -6.82 18.03 -18.38
N ILE A 316 -6.82 18.63 -17.19
CA ILE A 316 -8.06 18.96 -16.48
C ILE A 316 -8.90 19.97 -17.25
N GLN A 317 -8.26 20.84 -18.04
CA GLN A 317 -8.92 21.81 -18.91
C GLN A 317 -9.77 21.14 -20.00
N LEU A 318 -9.47 19.88 -20.32
CA LEU A 318 -10.22 19.07 -21.29
C LEU A 318 -11.21 18.13 -20.60
N ALA A 319 -11.33 18.17 -19.28
CA ALA A 319 -12.22 17.29 -18.53
C ALA A 319 -13.69 17.70 -18.73
N THR A 320 -14.56 16.70 -18.83
CA THR A 320 -16.00 16.93 -18.90
C THR A 320 -16.58 17.36 -17.54
N ASN A 321 -17.73 18.04 -17.55
CA ASN A 321 -18.44 18.41 -16.31
C ASN A 321 -18.71 17.21 -15.38
N ASP A 322 -18.89 16.01 -15.93
CA ASP A 322 -19.11 14.80 -15.12
C ASP A 322 -17.82 14.21 -14.53
N GLU A 323 -16.66 14.49 -15.13
CA GLU A 323 -15.34 14.17 -14.57
C GLU A 323 -14.95 15.18 -13.50
N LEU A 324 -15.16 16.48 -13.74
CA LEU A 324 -14.92 17.54 -12.74
C LEU A 324 -15.76 17.34 -11.47
N LYS A 325 -17.02 16.87 -11.59
CA LYS A 325 -17.87 16.50 -10.44
C LYS A 325 -17.30 15.39 -9.55
N LYS A 326 -16.27 14.67 -9.99
CA LYS A 326 -15.59 13.64 -9.18
C LYS A 326 -14.38 14.19 -8.43
N ILE A 327 -14.00 15.44 -8.67
CA ILE A 327 -13.02 16.17 -7.89
C ILE A 327 -13.82 17.02 -6.90
N VAL A 328 -13.71 16.69 -5.61
CA VAL A 328 -14.61 17.25 -4.60
C VAL A 328 -13.82 17.97 -3.53
N ILE A 329 -14.27 19.16 -3.19
CA ILE A 329 -13.82 19.92 -2.02
C ILE A 329 -14.91 19.79 -0.95
N THR A 330 -14.54 19.43 0.27
CA THR A 330 -15.48 19.25 1.38
C THR A 330 -14.96 19.83 2.69
N SER A 331 -15.85 20.05 3.66
CA SER A 331 -15.51 20.61 4.97
C SER A 331 -16.45 20.09 6.07
N HIS A 332 -16.17 20.47 7.32
CA HIS A 332 -17.01 20.14 8.48
C HIS A 332 -18.33 20.94 8.53
N LEU A 333 -18.48 21.99 7.71
CA LEU A 333 -19.68 22.82 7.68
C LEU A 333 -20.80 22.06 6.97
N LEU A 334 -21.88 21.78 7.70
CA LEU A 334 -23.06 21.07 7.24
C LEU A 334 -24.27 22.01 7.25
N ASP A 335 -25.14 21.87 6.25
CA ASP A 335 -26.42 22.58 6.16
C ASP A 335 -27.27 22.34 7.43
N GLU A 336 -27.92 23.39 7.95
CA GLU A 336 -28.72 23.34 9.19
C GLU A 336 -29.79 22.24 9.16
N ARG A 337 -30.37 21.96 7.99
CA ARG A 337 -31.36 20.89 7.83
C ARG A 337 -30.74 19.52 8.06
N ILE A 338 -29.46 19.34 7.72
CA ILE A 338 -28.70 18.11 7.96
C ILE A 338 -28.40 17.96 9.45
N LEU A 339 -28.10 19.05 10.16
CA LEU A 339 -27.79 19.04 11.60
C LEU A 339 -28.93 18.42 12.44
N ASN A 340 -30.17 18.66 12.05
CA ASN A 340 -31.35 18.15 12.75
C ASN A 340 -31.74 16.71 12.37
N MET A 341 -31.04 16.07 11.44
CA MET A 341 -31.30 14.69 11.03
C MET A 341 -30.47 13.69 11.84
N SER A 342 -30.91 12.42 11.84
CA SER A 342 -30.02 11.33 12.25
C SER A 342 -28.91 11.12 11.22
N ILE A 343 -27.72 10.69 11.65
CA ILE A 343 -26.57 10.42 10.76
C ILE A 343 -26.95 9.52 9.58
N LYS A 344 -27.76 8.48 9.82
CA LYS A 344 -28.26 7.57 8.77
C LYS A 344 -29.06 8.28 7.68
N LYS A 345 -29.89 9.26 8.05
CA LYS A 345 -30.69 10.05 7.09
C LYS A 345 -29.82 11.12 6.44
N ALA A 346 -29.01 11.79 7.26
CA ALA A 346 -28.09 12.84 6.86
C ALA A 346 -27.09 12.37 5.80
N VAL A 347 -26.46 11.21 5.94
CA VAL A 347 -25.39 10.75 5.02
C VAL A 347 -25.83 10.64 3.56
N HIS A 348 -27.12 10.49 3.28
CA HIS A 348 -27.64 10.41 1.91
C HIS A 348 -28.69 11.48 1.60
N TYR A 349 -28.86 12.46 2.48
CA TYR A 349 -29.83 13.53 2.28
C TYR A 349 -29.44 14.39 1.07
N ASN A 350 -30.40 14.57 0.15
CA ASN A 350 -30.24 15.25 -1.14
C ASN A 350 -29.05 14.75 -1.99
N ILE A 351 -28.65 13.48 -1.82
CA ILE A 351 -27.56 12.88 -2.60
C ILE A 351 -28.14 11.86 -3.57
N LYS A 352 -27.90 12.09 -4.87
CA LYS A 352 -28.10 11.08 -5.90
C LYS A 352 -27.01 10.04 -5.77
N ILE A 353 -27.27 9.00 -4.97
CA ILE A 353 -26.32 7.91 -4.76
C ILE A 353 -26.01 7.26 -6.11
N LYS A 354 -24.73 7.25 -6.46
CA LYS A 354 -24.20 6.59 -7.64
C LYS A 354 -23.30 5.44 -7.16
N PRO A 355 -23.85 4.25 -6.84
CA PRO A 355 -23.01 3.13 -6.46
C PRO A 355 -22.07 2.78 -7.62
N LYS A 356 -20.77 2.62 -7.34
CA LYS A 356 -19.76 2.23 -8.35
C LYS A 356 -20.22 0.99 -9.14
N TRP A 357 -20.97 0.07 -8.51
CA TRP A 357 -21.56 -1.10 -9.16
C TRP A 357 -22.80 -0.82 -10.02
N LYS A 358 -23.73 0.08 -9.62
CA LYS A 358 -24.90 0.45 -10.44
C LYS A 358 -24.51 1.24 -11.68
N ILE A 359 -23.51 2.13 -11.56
CA ILE A 359 -22.93 2.83 -12.71
C ILE A 359 -22.36 1.81 -13.69
N ARG A 360 -21.58 0.84 -13.19
CA ARG A 360 -21.06 -0.26 -14.00
C ARG A 360 -22.18 -1.09 -14.64
N LYS A 361 -23.23 -1.46 -13.88
CA LYS A 361 -24.38 -2.23 -14.39
C LYS A 361 -25.16 -1.46 -15.45
N ARG A 362 -25.42 -0.16 -15.29
CA ARG A 362 -26.06 0.67 -16.33
C ARG A 362 -25.16 0.85 -17.54
N ALA A 363 -23.89 1.18 -17.35
CA ALA A 363 -22.94 1.28 -18.45
C ALA A 363 -22.85 -0.04 -19.22
N LEU A 364 -22.86 -1.17 -18.50
CA LEU A 364 -22.87 -2.52 -19.07
C LEU A 364 -24.19 -2.84 -19.78
N SER A 365 -25.35 -2.56 -19.17
CA SER A 365 -26.67 -2.85 -19.76
C SER A 365 -26.96 -1.95 -20.95
N THR A 366 -26.56 -0.69 -20.90
CA THR A 366 -26.62 0.25 -22.03
C THR A 366 -25.71 -0.25 -23.15
N LYS A 367 -24.43 -0.55 -22.86
CA LYS A 367 -23.49 -1.11 -23.85
C LYS A 367 -23.99 -2.43 -24.45
N ALA A 368 -24.69 -3.24 -23.68
CA ALA A 368 -25.19 -4.52 -24.16
C ALA A 368 -26.54 -4.47 -24.89
N LYS A 369 -27.40 -3.51 -24.52
CA LYS A 369 -28.60 -3.18 -25.30
C LYS A 369 -28.21 -2.65 -26.67
N PHE A 370 -27.16 -1.82 -26.73
CA PHE A 370 -26.55 -1.38 -27.99
C PHE A 370 -25.82 -2.49 -28.77
N ALA A 371 -25.49 -3.61 -28.11
CA ALA A 371 -24.81 -4.76 -28.75
C ALA A 371 -25.75 -5.93 -29.09
N GLY A 372 -27.07 -5.81 -28.86
CA GLY A 372 -28.06 -6.86 -29.20
C GLY A 372 -28.04 -8.10 -28.29
N ILE A 373 -27.30 -8.08 -27.19
CA ILE A 373 -27.10 -9.21 -26.25
C ILE A 373 -27.79 -9.00 -24.90
N PHE A 374 -28.76 -8.09 -24.86
CA PHE A 374 -29.48 -7.72 -23.65
C PHE A 374 -30.20 -8.92 -22.99
N SER A 375 -30.76 -9.83 -23.79
CA SER A 375 -31.50 -11.00 -23.32
C SER A 375 -30.64 -12.03 -22.59
N LYS A 376 -29.33 -12.10 -22.86
CA LYS A 376 -28.39 -13.04 -22.20
C LYS A 376 -27.72 -12.48 -20.95
N ILE A 377 -27.97 -11.20 -20.63
CA ILE A 377 -27.28 -10.49 -19.56
C ILE A 377 -28.01 -10.56 -18.23
N ASP A 378 -29.33 -10.75 -18.25
CA ASP A 378 -30.09 -10.98 -17.02
C ASP A 378 -29.67 -12.30 -16.35
N GLU A 379 -29.22 -13.31 -17.11
CA GLU A 379 -28.60 -14.53 -16.59
C GLU A 379 -27.23 -14.28 -15.92
N ILE A 380 -26.37 -13.43 -16.49
CA ILE A 380 -25.00 -13.18 -15.98
C ILE A 380 -24.98 -12.18 -14.80
N ILE A 381 -25.93 -11.24 -14.77
CA ILE A 381 -26.04 -10.19 -13.74
C ILE A 381 -26.62 -10.71 -12.41
N SER A 382 -27.13 -11.94 -12.39
CA SER A 382 -27.71 -12.62 -11.23
C SER A 382 -26.69 -12.91 -10.10
N LEU A 383 -25.39 -12.84 -10.36
CA LEU A 383 -24.35 -13.00 -9.33
C LEU A 383 -24.28 -11.77 -8.40
N PRO A 384 -24.52 -11.93 -7.08
CA PRO A 384 -24.69 -10.80 -6.19
C PRO A 384 -23.36 -10.07 -5.94
N PRO A 385 -23.25 -8.76 -6.24
CA PRO A 385 -22.09 -7.98 -5.84
C PRO A 385 -22.02 -7.89 -4.31
N LYS A 386 -20.80 -7.83 -3.75
CA LYS A 386 -20.53 -7.65 -2.30
C LYS A 386 -21.23 -6.46 -1.64
N TYR A 387 -21.75 -5.51 -2.42
CA TYR A 387 -22.66 -4.47 -1.94
C TYR A 387 -24.09 -4.80 -2.38
N LYS A 388 -24.79 -5.65 -1.61
CA LYS A 388 -26.12 -6.18 -1.97
C LYS A 388 -27.23 -5.11 -2.09
N THR A 389 -27.05 -3.89 -1.58
CA THR A 389 -28.12 -2.86 -1.59
C THR A 389 -27.57 -1.42 -1.49
N LYS A 390 -28.39 -0.41 -1.85
CA LYS A 390 -28.14 1.02 -1.53
C LYS A 390 -27.76 1.20 -0.05
N LYS A 391 -28.45 0.46 0.82
CA LYS A 391 -28.20 0.40 2.27
C LYS A 391 -26.81 -0.12 2.61
N SER A 392 -26.34 -1.19 1.97
CA SER A 392 -24.98 -1.72 2.18
C SER A 392 -23.89 -0.72 1.75
N PHE A 393 -24.10 0.01 0.65
CA PHE A 393 -23.15 1.04 0.21
C PHE A 393 -23.10 2.23 1.18
N ILE A 394 -24.26 2.68 1.68
CA ILE A 394 -24.35 3.70 2.74
C ILE A 394 -23.62 3.23 4.00
N ASN A 395 -23.89 2.00 4.45
CA ASN A 395 -23.25 1.45 5.64
C ASN A 395 -21.73 1.35 5.45
N SER A 396 -21.25 0.96 4.27
CA SER A 396 -19.83 0.89 3.97
C SER A 396 -19.14 2.24 4.00
N ALA A 397 -19.82 3.32 3.60
CA ALA A 397 -19.28 4.68 3.71
C ALA A 397 -19.19 5.11 5.18
N LEU A 398 -20.26 4.90 5.95
CA LEU A 398 -20.27 5.18 7.40
C LEU A 398 -19.28 4.31 8.19
N GLU A 399 -19.02 3.09 7.74
CA GLU A 399 -18.11 2.14 8.38
C GLU A 399 -16.65 2.63 8.29
N VAL A 400 -16.19 3.03 7.11
CA VAL A 400 -14.79 3.49 6.94
C VAL A 400 -14.50 4.79 7.65
N THR A 401 -15.52 5.56 7.98
CA THR A 401 -15.41 6.81 8.74
C THR A 401 -15.78 6.64 10.22
N GLY A 402 -16.01 5.43 10.71
CA GLY A 402 -16.33 5.16 12.12
C GLY A 402 -17.74 5.56 12.59
N LEU A 403 -18.61 6.05 11.70
CA LEU A 403 -19.94 6.57 12.06
C LEU A 403 -21.07 5.53 12.00
N LEU A 404 -20.78 4.29 11.60
CA LEU A 404 -21.82 3.26 11.40
C LEU A 404 -22.57 2.92 12.69
N ASN A 405 -21.87 2.81 13.82
CA ASN A 405 -22.49 2.47 15.11
C ASN A 405 -23.30 3.64 15.68
N ARG A 406 -22.91 4.86 15.32
CA ARG A 406 -23.53 6.13 15.72
C ARG A 406 -24.67 6.56 14.81
N LYS A 407 -25.02 5.78 13.78
CA LYS A 407 -25.97 6.16 12.71
C LYS A 407 -27.35 6.66 13.17
N LYS A 408 -27.77 6.38 14.41
CA LYS A 408 -29.04 6.84 15.00
C LYS A 408 -28.93 8.19 15.70
N GLU A 409 -27.72 8.63 16.08
CA GLU A 409 -27.47 9.92 16.70
C GLU A 409 -27.84 11.08 15.77
N LYS A 410 -28.16 12.24 16.36
CA LYS A 410 -28.40 13.48 15.61
C LYS A 410 -27.07 14.05 15.13
N VAL A 411 -27.05 14.65 13.95
CA VAL A 411 -25.82 15.28 13.42
C VAL A 411 -25.38 16.47 14.27
N SER A 412 -26.32 17.20 14.89
CA SER A 412 -26.01 18.32 15.77
C SER A 412 -25.11 17.94 16.95
N THR A 413 -25.12 16.68 17.40
CA THR A 413 -24.29 16.18 18.52
C THR A 413 -22.90 15.73 18.09
N LEU A 414 -22.58 15.78 16.79
CA LEU A 414 -21.26 15.41 16.28
C LEU A 414 -20.24 16.52 16.54
N SER A 415 -19.02 16.12 16.89
CA SER A 415 -17.82 16.98 16.91
C SER A 415 -17.52 17.52 15.50
N ASN A 416 -16.66 18.55 15.38
CA ASN A 416 -16.29 19.08 14.07
C ASN A 416 -15.59 18.03 13.19
N ILE A 417 -14.78 17.14 13.79
CA ILE A 417 -14.15 16.01 13.10
C ILE A 417 -15.19 14.99 12.64
N ASP A 418 -16.14 14.62 13.49
CA ASP A 418 -17.20 13.69 13.10
C ASP A 418 -18.09 14.28 11.98
N ARG A 419 -18.33 15.60 12.00
CA ARG A 419 -19.03 16.29 10.91
C ARG A 419 -18.22 16.25 9.62
N LEU A 420 -16.90 16.45 9.68
CA LEU A 420 -16.02 16.28 8.52
C LEU A 420 -16.05 14.84 7.99
N LEU A 421 -15.99 13.83 8.87
CA LEU A 421 -16.10 12.41 8.52
C LEU A 421 -17.47 12.08 7.90
N LEU A 422 -18.56 12.71 8.36
CA LEU A 422 -19.87 12.61 7.74
C LEU A 422 -19.92 13.27 6.37
N SER A 423 -19.30 14.44 6.19
CA SER A 423 -19.15 15.10 4.90
C SER A 423 -18.37 14.22 3.91
N ILE A 424 -17.24 13.64 4.33
CA ILE A 424 -16.48 12.70 3.50
C ILE A 424 -17.34 11.48 3.16
N SER A 425 -18.07 10.89 4.12
CA SER A 425 -19.00 9.79 3.88
C SER A 425 -20.05 10.12 2.81
N ARG A 426 -20.60 11.33 2.86
CA ARG A 426 -21.57 11.86 1.88
C ARG A 426 -20.95 11.91 0.49
N GLU A 427 -19.71 12.41 0.37
CA GLU A 427 -19.01 12.52 -0.90
C GLU A 427 -18.64 11.16 -1.48
N LEU A 428 -18.23 10.19 -0.65
CA LEU A 428 -17.96 8.81 -1.09
C LEU A 428 -19.16 8.16 -1.82
N LEU A 429 -20.39 8.50 -1.45
CA LEU A 429 -21.60 8.00 -2.11
C LEU A 429 -21.79 8.50 -3.55
N LYS A 430 -21.06 9.56 -3.94
CA LYS A 430 -21.03 10.11 -5.30
C LYS A 430 -19.95 9.46 -6.18
N SER A 431 -19.11 8.58 -5.62
CA SER A 431 -17.96 7.95 -6.29
C SER A 431 -16.92 8.95 -6.82
N PRO A 432 -16.26 9.73 -5.94
CA PRO A 432 -15.24 10.70 -6.31
C PRO A 432 -13.93 10.01 -6.73
N ASP A 433 -13.11 10.74 -7.49
CA ASP A 433 -11.73 10.38 -7.85
C ASP A 433 -10.73 11.11 -6.93
N ILE A 434 -11.04 12.33 -6.50
CA ILE A 434 -10.25 13.13 -5.56
C ILE A 434 -11.19 13.72 -4.50
N ILE A 435 -10.78 13.67 -3.23
CA ILE A 435 -11.43 14.42 -2.14
C ILE A 435 -10.38 15.33 -1.52
N MET A 436 -10.69 16.62 -1.44
CA MET A 436 -9.84 17.66 -0.85
C MET A 436 -10.56 18.28 0.34
N PHE A 437 -9.89 18.46 1.46
CA PHE A 437 -10.47 19.11 2.64
C PHE A 437 -9.40 19.65 3.57
N SER A 438 -9.82 20.61 4.40
CA SER A 438 -9.02 21.14 5.50
C SER A 438 -9.55 20.59 6.82
N VAL A 439 -8.64 20.14 7.69
CA VAL A 439 -8.97 19.71 9.04
C VAL A 439 -9.08 20.92 9.95
N PRO A 440 -10.20 21.11 10.68
CA PRO A 440 -10.37 22.23 11.60
C PRO A 440 -9.26 22.30 12.65
N PRO A 441 -8.73 23.50 12.94
CA PRO A 441 -7.75 23.67 14.01
C PRO A 441 -8.39 23.41 15.38
N GLY A 442 -7.62 22.86 16.32
CA GLY A 442 -8.04 22.67 17.73
C GLY A 442 -8.75 21.35 18.03
N GLU A 443 -9.18 20.62 17.00
CA GLU A 443 -10.16 19.52 17.14
C GLU A 443 -9.56 18.10 17.16
N LEU A 444 -8.24 17.96 17.11
CA LEU A 444 -7.55 16.67 17.15
C LEU A 444 -6.37 16.72 18.13
N GLU A 445 -6.63 16.25 19.36
CA GLU A 445 -5.58 15.85 20.28
C GLU A 445 -4.78 14.65 19.74
N ARG A 446 -3.61 14.38 20.31
CA ARG A 446 -2.67 13.35 19.82
C ARG A 446 -3.33 11.98 19.59
N ILE A 447 -4.16 11.50 20.52
CA ILE A 447 -4.86 10.19 20.44
C ILE A 447 -5.97 10.20 19.38
N GLN A 448 -6.68 11.32 19.21
CA GLN A 448 -7.74 11.42 18.20
C GLN A 448 -7.17 11.49 16.78
N GLY A 449 -5.95 12.01 16.62
CA GLY A 449 -5.23 12.05 15.34
C GLY A 449 -4.96 10.66 14.76
N GLU A 450 -4.57 9.69 15.58
CA GLU A 450 -4.29 8.31 15.12
C GLU A 450 -5.54 7.65 14.52
N ASN A 451 -6.67 7.74 15.23
CA ASN A 451 -7.96 7.25 14.73
C ASN A 451 -8.37 7.92 13.41
N PHE A 452 -8.13 9.24 13.30
CA PHE A 452 -8.42 9.97 12.07
C PHE A 452 -7.61 9.45 10.88
N ASN A 453 -6.31 9.21 11.07
CA ASN A 453 -5.42 8.69 10.03
C ASN A 453 -5.81 7.27 9.61
N ASP A 454 -6.25 6.44 10.55
CA ASP A 454 -6.82 5.12 10.27
C ASP A 454 -8.06 5.20 9.38
N PHE A 455 -8.95 6.16 9.62
CA PHE A 455 -10.08 6.41 8.73
C PHE A 455 -9.62 6.82 7.34
N MET A 456 -8.65 7.75 7.22
CA MET A 456 -8.11 8.16 5.92
C MET A 456 -7.51 6.99 5.16
N ASN A 457 -6.76 6.13 5.84
CA ASN A 457 -6.18 4.90 5.29
C ASN A 457 -7.27 3.92 4.81
N LYS A 458 -8.32 3.71 5.61
CA LYS A 458 -9.48 2.87 5.23
C LYS A 458 -10.22 3.45 4.02
N ILE A 459 -10.42 4.77 3.97
CA ILE A 459 -11.12 5.46 2.89
C ILE A 459 -10.34 5.33 1.59
N LYS A 460 -9.06 5.73 1.56
CA LYS A 460 -8.24 5.71 0.34
C LYS A 460 -8.07 4.29 -0.21
N LYS A 461 -7.87 3.28 0.66
CA LYS A 461 -7.76 1.87 0.27
C LYS A 461 -9.08 1.22 -0.16
N LYS A 462 -10.21 1.53 0.49
CA LYS A 462 -11.50 0.88 0.16
C LYS A 462 -12.19 1.51 -1.05
N PHE A 463 -12.08 2.83 -1.20
CA PHE A 463 -12.76 3.58 -2.26
C PHE A 463 -11.87 3.92 -3.45
N HIS A 464 -10.55 3.74 -3.32
CA HIS A 464 -9.53 4.08 -4.32
C HIS A 464 -9.70 5.54 -4.71
N VAL A 465 -9.37 6.45 -3.81
CA VAL A 465 -9.54 7.89 -3.99
C VAL A 465 -8.25 8.60 -3.61
N ILE A 466 -7.91 9.68 -4.30
CA ILE A 466 -6.81 10.56 -3.88
C ILE A 466 -7.34 11.45 -2.77
N LEU A 467 -6.63 11.51 -1.64
CA LEU A 467 -6.95 12.45 -0.56
C LEU A 467 -5.94 13.59 -0.55
N ILE A 468 -6.41 14.83 -0.60
CA ILE A 468 -5.57 16.02 -0.43
C ILE A 468 -6.01 16.69 0.87
N ILE A 469 -5.15 16.65 1.87
CA ILE A 469 -5.50 16.99 3.24
C ILE A 469 -4.68 18.19 3.67
N HIS A 470 -5.33 19.32 3.94
CA HIS A 470 -4.68 20.40 4.66
C HIS A 470 -4.95 20.27 6.15
N GLY A 471 -3.94 20.46 7.00
CA GLY A 471 -4.10 20.40 8.44
C GLY A 471 -2.79 20.57 9.17
N ARG A 472 -2.84 20.34 10.49
CA ARG A 472 -1.66 20.41 11.36
C ARG A 472 -0.67 19.28 11.07
N LYS A 473 0.58 19.48 11.51
CA LYS A 473 1.70 18.55 11.31
C LYS A 473 1.37 17.11 11.71
N ASN A 474 0.64 16.89 12.81
CA ASN A 474 0.29 15.55 13.30
C ASN A 474 -0.60 14.76 12.32
N ILE A 475 -1.41 15.44 11.51
CA ILE A 475 -2.27 14.81 10.50
C ILE A 475 -1.50 14.65 9.20
N VAL A 476 -0.84 15.72 8.77
CA VAL A 476 -0.08 15.75 7.51
C VAL A 476 1.07 14.73 7.51
N SER A 477 1.72 14.51 8.65
CA SER A 477 2.82 13.54 8.79
C SER A 477 2.38 12.08 8.61
N ASN A 478 1.08 11.80 8.65
CA ASN A 478 0.54 10.45 8.41
C ASN A 478 0.05 10.26 6.97
N CYS A 479 0.22 11.25 6.10
CA CYS A 479 -0.04 11.12 4.68
C CYS A 479 1.12 10.41 3.97
N ASP A 480 0.84 9.81 2.81
CA ASP A 480 1.87 9.11 2.02
C ASP A 480 2.94 10.09 1.49
N LYS A 481 2.53 11.33 1.21
CA LYS A 481 3.41 12.45 0.85
C LYS A 481 2.99 13.72 1.57
N ILE A 482 3.94 14.63 1.73
CA ILE A 482 3.76 15.97 2.29
C ILE A 482 4.17 16.97 1.23
N LEU A 483 3.27 17.92 0.93
CA LEU A 483 3.57 19.14 0.20
C LEU A 483 3.80 20.25 1.23
N MET A 484 5.06 20.62 1.43
CA MET A 484 5.44 21.75 2.27
C MET A 484 5.48 23.01 1.41
N VAL A 485 4.63 23.98 1.74
CA VAL A 485 4.57 25.28 1.06
C VAL A 485 5.21 26.33 1.96
N SER A 486 6.32 26.91 1.51
CA SER A 486 7.08 27.96 2.22
C SER A 486 7.19 29.20 1.33
N GLY A 487 6.36 30.21 1.61
CA GLY A 487 6.31 31.44 0.82
C GLY A 487 5.98 31.16 -0.64
N LYS A 488 6.94 31.38 -1.54
CA LYS A 488 6.81 31.18 -2.99
C LYS A 488 7.31 29.81 -3.48
N THR A 489 7.74 28.94 -2.56
CA THR A 489 8.30 27.64 -2.91
C THR A 489 7.43 26.52 -2.35
N ALA A 490 7.38 25.40 -3.06
CA ALA A 490 6.71 24.20 -2.62
C ALA A 490 7.63 23.00 -2.80
N GLU A 491 7.69 22.15 -1.78
CA GLU A 491 8.49 20.93 -1.78
C GLU A 491 7.61 19.71 -1.48
N LEU A 492 7.80 18.63 -2.26
CA LEU A 492 7.12 17.36 -2.07
C LEU A 492 8.10 16.32 -1.54
N GLY A 493 7.71 15.61 -0.48
CA GLY A 493 8.48 14.48 0.03
C GLY A 493 7.67 13.61 0.98
N THR A 494 8.22 12.46 1.34
CA THR A 494 7.77 11.68 2.50
C THR A 494 8.34 12.29 3.78
N VAL A 495 7.82 11.89 4.95
CA VAL A 495 8.40 12.28 6.24
C VAL A 495 9.89 11.95 6.33
N ASN A 496 10.29 10.78 5.80
CA ASN A 496 11.68 10.35 5.79
C ASN A 496 12.56 11.22 4.88
N ASP A 497 12.03 11.67 3.75
CA ASP A 497 12.76 12.57 2.85
C ASP A 497 13.08 13.90 3.55
N PHE A 498 12.13 14.45 4.30
CA PHE A 498 12.36 15.67 5.10
C PHE A 498 13.33 15.41 6.25
N ILE A 499 13.15 14.33 7.03
CA ILE A 499 14.05 13.97 8.14
C ILE A 499 15.49 13.76 7.66
N SER A 500 15.69 13.19 6.47
CA SER A 500 17.02 12.94 5.91
C SER A 500 17.87 14.21 5.71
N LYS A 501 17.23 15.39 5.67
CA LYS A 501 17.89 16.70 5.59
C LYS A 501 18.46 17.17 6.92
N ILE A 502 17.98 16.61 8.02
CA ILE A 502 18.59 16.84 9.33
C ILE A 502 19.91 16.03 9.35
N PRO A 503 21.01 16.62 9.83
CA PRO A 503 22.28 15.92 9.97
C PRO A 503 22.14 14.53 10.62
N HIS A 504 22.93 13.57 10.15
CA HIS A 504 22.91 12.17 10.62
C HIS A 504 21.54 11.52 10.53
N PHE A 505 20.82 11.78 9.43
CA PHE A 505 19.51 11.19 9.15
C PHE A 505 18.48 11.41 10.27
N GLY A 506 18.58 12.56 10.95
CA GLY A 506 17.69 12.94 12.04
C GLY A 506 17.95 12.24 13.36
N GLU A 507 19.15 11.72 13.63
CA GLU A 507 19.48 11.29 14.99
C GLU A 507 19.60 12.50 15.93
N ILE A 508 18.75 12.54 16.95
CA ILE A 508 18.66 13.61 17.94
C ILE A 508 19.00 13.07 19.31
N ILE A 509 19.70 13.90 20.08
CA ILE A 509 20.00 13.65 21.48
C ILE A 509 19.22 14.66 22.32
N THR A 510 18.52 14.20 23.36
CA THR A 510 17.99 15.08 24.41
C THR A 510 18.66 14.76 25.73
N ILE A 511 19.06 15.80 26.45
CA ILE A 511 19.59 15.71 27.81
C ILE A 511 18.72 16.54 28.75
N GLU A 512 18.51 16.02 29.94
CA GLU A 512 17.99 16.74 31.09
C GLU A 512 19.08 16.76 32.15
N LEU A 513 19.37 17.93 32.70
CA LEU A 513 20.41 18.21 33.65
C LEU A 513 19.78 18.61 34.99
N ASN A 514 20.41 18.20 36.09
CA ASN A 514 20.02 18.60 37.43
C ASN A 514 21.11 19.51 38.02
N ASN A 515 20.78 20.80 38.18
CA ASN A 515 21.66 21.83 38.72
C ASN A 515 23.10 21.82 38.14
N PRO A 516 23.26 21.94 36.81
CA PRO A 516 24.59 21.96 36.21
C PRO A 516 25.36 23.23 36.57
N ASP A 517 26.69 23.09 36.69
CA ASP A 517 27.58 24.23 36.85
C ASP A 517 27.60 25.10 35.57
N ILE A 518 27.74 26.41 35.76
CA ILE A 518 27.74 27.42 34.70
C ILE A 518 28.87 27.17 33.70
N ASP A 519 30.05 26.76 34.18
CA ASP A 519 31.20 26.52 33.30
C ASP A 519 31.03 25.24 32.48
N ALA A 520 30.40 24.21 33.04
CA ALA A 520 30.04 23.00 32.31
C ALA A 520 29.00 23.31 31.20
N LEU A 521 27.99 24.13 31.49
CA LEU A 521 27.01 24.59 30.51
C LEU A 521 27.65 25.38 29.36
N LYS A 522 28.55 26.32 29.67
CA LYS A 522 29.27 27.09 28.64
C LYS A 522 30.08 26.17 27.72
N LYS A 523 30.89 25.28 28.29
CA LYS A 523 31.70 24.31 27.52
C LYS A 523 30.83 23.42 26.63
N MET A 524 29.65 23.01 27.12
CA MET A 524 28.70 22.22 26.35
C MET A 524 28.15 23.01 25.16
N LEU A 525 27.69 24.24 25.37
CA LEU A 525 27.10 25.08 24.31
C LEU A 525 28.13 25.54 23.27
N GLU A 526 29.42 25.55 23.61
CA GLU A 526 30.53 25.86 22.69
C GLU A 526 30.90 24.72 21.72
N ILE A 527 30.30 23.54 21.85
CA ILE A 527 30.57 22.41 20.95
C ILE A 527 30.11 22.74 19.52
N LYS A 528 31.05 23.21 18.69
CA LYS A 528 30.81 23.61 17.29
C LYS A 528 30.23 22.50 16.39
N SER A 529 30.45 21.24 16.77
CA SER A 529 29.92 20.08 16.04
C SER A 529 28.47 19.76 16.39
N ALA A 530 27.80 20.57 17.20
CA ALA A 530 26.41 20.38 17.58
C ALA A 530 25.62 21.69 17.46
N THR A 531 24.30 21.56 17.32
CA THR A 531 23.35 22.67 17.42
C THR A 531 22.41 22.37 18.58
N PHE A 532 22.32 23.31 19.52
CA PHE A 532 21.57 23.16 20.76
C PHE A 532 20.29 23.98 20.68
N ILE A 533 19.17 23.35 21.00
CA ILE A 533 17.87 24.00 21.20
C ILE A 533 17.52 23.84 22.68
N THR A 534 17.37 24.98 23.37
CA THR A 534 16.99 25.00 24.79
C THR A 534 15.49 24.77 24.91
N GLU A 535 15.09 23.64 25.51
CA GLU A 535 13.68 23.40 25.87
C GLU A 535 13.36 23.95 27.25
N ARG A 536 14.29 23.85 28.21
CA ARG A 536 14.21 24.47 29.54
C ARG A 536 15.58 25.02 29.92
N VAL A 537 15.62 26.30 30.29
CA VAL A 537 16.86 27.01 30.58
C VAL A 537 17.63 26.28 31.69
N ASN A 538 18.90 25.99 31.45
CA ASN A 538 19.82 25.28 32.36
C ASN A 538 19.40 23.86 32.74
N GLU A 539 18.35 23.31 32.12
CA GLU A 539 17.78 22.03 32.53
C GLU A 539 17.64 21.08 31.34
N LYS A 540 17.07 21.50 30.20
CA LYS A 540 16.75 20.58 29.11
C LYS A 540 17.15 21.11 27.75
N TYR A 541 17.91 20.29 27.04
CA TYR A 541 18.47 20.63 25.74
C TYR A 541 18.19 19.52 24.73
N LYS A 542 17.77 19.92 23.53
CA LYS A 542 17.70 19.09 22.33
C LYS A 542 18.91 19.40 21.47
N ILE A 543 19.61 18.37 21.02
CA ILE A 543 20.94 18.48 20.43
C ILE A 543 20.96 17.77 19.08
N PHE A 544 21.29 18.53 18.05
CA PHE A 544 21.47 18.05 16.69
C PHE A 544 22.97 17.96 16.39
N SER A 545 23.47 16.74 16.23
CA SER A 545 24.88 16.54 15.93
C SER A 545 25.15 16.83 14.46
N ARG A 546 26.22 17.57 14.14
CA ARG A 546 26.74 17.72 12.76
C ARG A 546 27.76 16.63 12.41
N LYS A 547 28.28 15.92 13.40
CA LYS A 547 29.23 14.78 13.27
C LYS A 547 28.63 13.49 13.85
N ASN A 548 29.39 12.40 13.87
CA ASN A 548 28.93 11.14 14.46
C ASN A 548 28.31 11.38 15.86
N PRO A 549 27.01 11.07 16.05
CA PRO A 549 26.31 11.31 17.32
C PRO A 549 26.95 10.61 18.52
N ASP A 550 27.56 9.45 18.32
CA ASP A 550 28.19 8.68 19.39
C ASP A 550 29.45 9.37 19.93
N GLN A 551 30.21 10.04 19.07
CA GLN A 551 31.33 10.88 19.49
C GLN A 551 30.87 12.13 20.25
N LEU A 552 29.72 12.70 19.85
CA LEU A 552 29.14 13.83 20.56
C LEU A 552 28.68 13.40 21.96
N ILE A 553 28.08 12.22 22.10
CA ILE A 553 27.64 11.67 23.38
C ILE A 553 28.83 11.54 24.34
N ILE A 554 29.95 10.98 23.90
CA ILE A 554 31.16 10.87 24.73
C ILE A 554 31.59 12.25 25.26
N LYS A 555 31.66 13.27 24.38
CA LYS A 555 32.01 14.64 24.78
C LYS A 555 31.00 15.26 25.75
N LEU A 556 29.71 15.00 25.57
CA LEU A 556 28.68 15.47 26.50
C LEU A 556 28.84 14.82 27.88
N MET A 557 29.15 13.52 27.93
CA MET A 557 29.39 12.81 29.20
C MET A 557 30.64 13.33 29.92
N GLU A 558 31.70 13.69 29.18
CA GLU A 558 32.91 14.30 29.76
C GLU A 558 32.63 15.68 30.39
N ILE A 559 31.76 16.49 29.76
CA ILE A 559 31.53 17.89 30.17
C ILE A 559 30.42 17.99 31.22
N VAL A 560 29.26 17.37 30.97
CA VAL A 560 28.06 17.51 31.80
C VAL A 560 27.62 16.21 32.47
N GLY A 561 28.35 15.10 32.29
CA GLY A 561 27.99 13.78 32.79
C GLY A 561 27.50 13.73 34.25
N PRO A 562 28.19 14.37 35.21
CA PRO A 562 27.77 14.39 36.62
C PRO A 562 26.39 15.02 36.86
N TYR A 563 25.93 15.88 35.95
CA TYR A 563 24.67 16.60 36.06
C TYR A 563 23.54 15.96 35.27
N ILE A 564 23.80 14.93 34.45
CA ILE A 564 22.76 14.33 33.61
C ILE A 564 21.76 13.58 34.49
N TYR A 565 20.54 14.08 34.51
CA TYR A 565 19.38 13.43 35.10
C TYR A 565 18.75 12.42 34.14
N ASN A 566 18.65 12.79 32.85
CA ASN A 566 18.05 11.95 31.82
C ASN A 566 18.74 12.18 30.48
N TYR A 567 18.81 11.11 29.68
CA TYR A 567 19.39 11.13 28.35
C TYR A 567 18.58 10.24 27.42
N LYS A 568 18.35 10.71 26.19
CA LYS A 568 17.69 9.92 25.16
C LYS A 568 18.26 10.21 23.78
N LYS A 569 18.57 9.15 23.04
CA LYS A 569 18.82 9.17 21.58
C LYS A 569 17.57 8.67 20.87
N TYR A 570 17.10 9.41 19.87
CA TYR A 570 15.95 8.99 19.07
C TYR A 570 15.99 9.61 17.67
N LYS A 571 15.19 9.06 16.75
CA LYS A 571 15.03 9.62 15.40
C LYS A 571 14.03 10.77 15.42
N ALA A 572 14.39 11.84 14.73
CA ALA A 572 13.57 13.01 14.50
C ALA A 572 12.21 12.62 13.91
N SER A 573 11.18 13.36 14.29
CA SER A 573 9.90 13.36 13.59
C SER A 573 9.80 14.60 12.70
N MET A 574 8.66 14.73 12.02
CA MET A 574 8.32 15.96 11.31
C MET A 574 8.33 17.19 12.23
N HIS A 575 8.08 17.01 13.53
CA HIS A 575 8.15 18.11 14.48
C HIS A 575 9.57 18.65 14.61
N GLU A 576 10.54 17.79 14.87
CA GLU A 576 11.93 18.21 15.04
C GLU A 576 12.54 18.70 13.73
N TYR A 577 12.08 18.23 12.57
CA TYR A 577 12.41 18.83 11.28
C TYR A 577 12.01 20.30 11.22
N LEU A 578 10.76 20.62 11.53
CA LEU A 578 10.26 21.99 11.48
C LEU A 578 10.98 22.86 12.50
N GLU A 579 11.21 22.35 13.71
CA GLU A 579 11.93 23.06 14.77
C GLU A 579 13.39 23.35 14.38
N PHE A 580 14.10 22.37 13.80
CA PHE A 580 15.50 22.53 13.38
C PHE A 580 15.69 23.62 12.32
N PHE A 581 14.75 23.73 11.37
CA PHE A 581 14.79 24.73 10.31
C PHE A 581 14.06 26.03 10.66
N ASN A 582 13.58 26.20 11.90
CA ASN A 582 12.79 27.35 12.35
C ASN A 582 11.54 27.60 11.48
N LEU A 583 10.80 26.53 11.16
CA LEU A 583 9.59 26.51 10.34
C LEU A 583 8.32 26.30 11.19
N THR A 584 8.39 26.60 12.49
CA THR A 584 7.31 26.39 13.48
C THR A 584 6.59 27.66 13.87
#